data_AF-A0A523GBE9-F1
#
_entry.id   AF-A0A523GBE9-F1
#
_cell.length_a   1.000
_cell.length_b   1.000
_cell.length_c   1.000
_cell.angle_alpha   90.00
_cell.angle_beta   90.00
_cell.angle_gamma   90.00
#
_symmetry.space_group_name_H-M   'P 1'
#
loop_
_entity.id
_entity.type
_entity.pdbx_description
1 polymer ?
#
loop_
_entity_poly.entity_id
_entity_poly.type
_entity_poly.pdbx_seq_one_letter_code
_entity_poly.pdbx_strand_id
1 'polypeptide(L)'
;NYQLGVKLVRGAYMEKERERAQTLGYQDPIQIDKDAADEYFNKGLKFCIEHLNKIALFCGSHNEYSNRYLTELMGNYNIRPDDPRIFFSQLYGMSDNISFNLSNAGYNVIKYLPYGPVNDVIPYLFRRAEENTSIAGQSSREYVLIKKELARRRANTT
;
A
#
# COMPACT_ATOMS: atom_id res chain seq x y z
N ASN A 1 20.37 20.89 -8.43
CA ASN A 1 20.33 19.43 -8.26
C ASN A 1 18.92 19.06 -7.80
N TYR A 2 18.14 18.36 -8.64
CA TYR A 2 16.75 17.99 -8.35
C TYR A 2 16.68 16.59 -7.73
N GLN A 3 15.84 16.39 -6.72
CA GLN A 3 15.52 15.06 -6.17
C GLN A 3 14.07 14.72 -6.48
N LEU A 4 13.85 13.53 -7.03
CA LEU A 4 12.52 13.07 -7.42
C LEU A 4 11.81 12.43 -6.23
N GLY A 5 10.61 12.91 -5.89
CA GLY A 5 9.71 12.22 -4.97
C GLY A 5 8.71 11.35 -5.73
N VAL A 6 8.66 10.06 -5.43
CA VAL A 6 7.75 9.10 -6.07
C VAL A 6 6.75 8.56 -5.05
N LYS A 7 5.46 8.80 -5.28
CA LYS A 7 4.38 8.05 -4.64
C LYS A 7 4.04 6.84 -5.48
N LEU A 8 4.57 5.70 -5.09
CA LEU A 8 4.30 4.44 -5.79
C LEU A 8 3.00 3.83 -5.26
N VAL A 9 2.04 3.60 -6.16
CA VAL A 9 0.75 2.93 -5.90
C VAL A 9 0.48 1.97 -7.05
N ARG A 10 -0.37 0.96 -6.84
CA ARG A 10 -0.82 0.07 -7.93
C ARG A 10 -1.72 0.79 -8.92
N GLY A 11 -2.65 1.58 -8.41
CA GLY A 11 -3.67 2.28 -9.20
C GLY A 11 -5.05 2.10 -8.58
N ALA A 12 -5.96 3.05 -8.82
CA ALA A 12 -7.30 3.08 -8.24
C ALA A 12 -8.43 3.01 -9.29
N TYR A 13 -8.08 2.82 -10.56
CA TYR A 13 -9.01 2.94 -11.69
C TYR A 13 -8.88 1.79 -12.70
N MET A 14 -8.37 0.63 -12.26
CA MET A 14 -8.07 -0.51 -13.15
C MET A 14 -9.28 -0.90 -14.01
N GLU A 15 -10.41 -1.27 -13.38
CA GLU A 15 -11.62 -1.70 -14.09
C GLU A 15 -12.18 -0.62 -15.01
N LYS A 16 -12.18 0.64 -14.55
CA LYS A 16 -12.67 1.78 -15.33
C LYS A 16 -11.83 2.02 -16.59
N GLU A 17 -10.50 1.89 -16.50
CA GLU A 17 -9.63 2.03 -17.68
C GLU A 17 -9.80 0.86 -18.66
N ARG A 18 -10.05 -0.36 -18.17
CA ARG A 18 -10.36 -1.51 -19.05
C ARG A 18 -11.67 -1.29 -19.80
N GLU A 19 -12.74 -0.92 -19.10
CA GLU A 19 -14.05 -0.64 -19.69
C GLU A 19 -13.96 0.47 -20.74
N ARG A 20 -13.20 1.53 -20.42
CA ARG A 20 -12.94 2.63 -21.35
C ARG A 20 -12.18 2.18 -22.60
N ALA A 21 -11.14 1.35 -22.45
CA ALA A 21 -10.36 0.80 -23.56
C ALA A 21 -11.23 -0.05 -24.50
N GLN A 22 -12.09 -0.89 -23.93
CA GLN A 22 -13.07 -1.67 -24.70
C GLN A 22 -14.07 -0.78 -25.43
N THR A 23 -14.61 0.25 -24.76
CA THR A 23 -15.60 1.17 -25.33
C THR A 23 -15.04 2.00 -26.48
N LEU A 24 -13.79 2.45 -26.36
CA LEU A 24 -13.14 3.33 -27.34
C LEU A 24 -12.26 2.57 -28.36
N GLY A 25 -12.15 1.24 -28.23
CA GLY A 25 -11.43 0.38 -29.17
C GLY A 25 -9.90 0.58 -29.19
N TYR A 26 -9.28 0.99 -28.07
CA TYR A 26 -7.82 1.09 -27.96
C TYR A 26 -7.24 0.02 -27.03
N GLN A 27 -5.91 -0.15 -27.08
CA GLN A 27 -5.22 -1.13 -26.27
C GLN A 27 -5.40 -0.82 -24.77
N ASP A 28 -5.82 -1.83 -24.00
CA ASP A 28 -5.93 -1.76 -22.55
C ASP A 28 -4.57 -1.36 -21.91
N PRO A 29 -4.49 -0.23 -21.21
CA PRO A 29 -3.25 0.24 -20.59
C PRO A 29 -2.95 -0.46 -19.26
N ILE A 30 -3.88 -1.26 -18.74
CA ILE A 30 -3.77 -1.93 -17.44
C ILE A 30 -3.03 -3.26 -17.61
N GLN A 31 -2.25 -3.63 -16.58
CA GLN A 31 -1.62 -4.96 -16.50
C GLN A 31 -2.63 -6.08 -16.69
N ILE A 32 -2.21 -7.23 -17.23
CA ILE A 32 -3.15 -8.31 -17.58
C ILE A 32 -3.98 -8.81 -16.39
N ASP A 33 -3.36 -8.91 -15.21
CA ASP A 33 -4.00 -9.33 -13.98
C ASP A 33 -3.36 -8.66 -12.75
N LYS A 34 -3.89 -9.01 -11.57
CA LYS A 34 -3.42 -8.50 -10.29
C LYS A 34 -1.98 -8.94 -9.98
N ASP A 35 -1.61 -10.17 -10.32
CA ASP A 35 -0.31 -10.72 -9.97
C ASP A 35 0.80 -10.01 -10.78
N ALA A 36 0.53 -9.72 -12.06
CA ALA A 36 1.37 -8.86 -12.89
C ALA A 36 1.47 -7.44 -12.29
N ALA A 37 0.36 -6.85 -11.84
CA ALA A 37 0.40 -5.54 -11.18
C ALA A 37 1.23 -5.56 -9.88
N ASP A 38 1.13 -6.62 -9.08
CA ASP A 38 1.94 -6.84 -7.88
C ASP A 38 3.43 -6.99 -8.21
N GLU A 39 3.78 -7.76 -9.24
CA GLU A 39 5.15 -7.95 -9.70
C GLU A 39 5.78 -6.63 -10.16
N TYR A 40 5.09 -5.86 -10.99
CA TYR A 40 5.59 -4.58 -11.49
C TYR A 40 5.67 -3.52 -10.37
N PHE A 41 4.74 -3.54 -9.40
CA PHE A 41 4.85 -2.71 -8.20
C PHE A 41 6.13 -3.01 -7.43
N ASN A 42 6.43 -4.30 -7.20
CA ASN A 42 7.63 -4.72 -6.47
C ASN A 42 8.93 -4.43 -7.26
N LYS A 43 8.91 -4.56 -8.58
CA LYS A 43 10.01 -4.09 -9.46
C LYS A 43 10.24 -2.58 -9.30
N GLY A 44 9.17 -1.80 -9.23
CA GLY A 44 9.22 -0.36 -8.95
C GLY A 44 9.83 -0.03 -7.59
N LEU A 45 9.50 -0.80 -6.54
CA LEU A 45 10.13 -0.65 -5.22
C LEU A 45 11.65 -0.88 -5.29
N LYS A 46 12.07 -1.99 -5.90
CA LYS A 46 13.50 -2.32 -6.08
C LYS A 46 14.23 -1.23 -6.85
N PHE A 47 13.65 -0.74 -7.94
CA PHE A 47 14.21 0.36 -8.73
C PHE A 47 14.41 1.63 -7.88
N CYS A 48 13.43 2.00 -7.06
CA CYS A 48 13.55 3.18 -6.19
C CYS A 48 14.67 3.02 -5.15
N ILE A 49 14.80 1.82 -4.55
CA ILE A 49 15.86 1.53 -3.57
C ILE A 49 17.25 1.57 -4.22
N GLU A 50 17.41 1.01 -5.42
CA GLU A 50 18.67 1.04 -6.18
C GLU A 50 19.12 2.46 -6.55
N HIS A 51 18.18 3.40 -6.61
CA HIS A 51 18.40 4.79 -7.02
C HIS A 51 18.07 5.81 -5.92
N LEU A 52 18.17 5.41 -4.65
CA LEU A 52 17.79 6.22 -3.49
C LEU A 52 18.65 7.50 -3.32
N ASN A 53 19.76 7.61 -4.03
CA ASN A 53 20.56 8.84 -4.11
C ASN A 53 19.88 9.95 -4.95
N LYS A 54 18.88 9.60 -5.77
CA LYS A 54 18.13 10.52 -6.65
C LYS A 54 16.62 10.48 -6.42
N ILE A 55 16.12 9.42 -5.77
CA ILE A 55 14.70 9.16 -5.56
C ILE A 55 14.38 9.09 -4.07
N ALA A 56 13.35 9.81 -3.65
CA ALA A 56 12.65 9.57 -2.39
C ALA A 56 11.37 8.78 -2.68
N LEU A 57 11.11 7.74 -1.90
CA LEU A 57 10.02 6.79 -2.08
C LEU A 57 8.94 6.98 -1.02
N PHE A 58 7.71 7.16 -1.49
CA PHE A 58 6.49 7.00 -0.71
C PHE A 58 5.77 5.74 -1.20
N CYS A 59 5.84 4.66 -0.43
CA CYS A 59 5.24 3.37 -0.74
C CYS A 59 3.78 3.33 -0.28
N GLY A 60 2.83 3.60 -1.18
CA GLY A 60 1.39 3.53 -0.91
C GLY A 60 0.85 2.13 -1.18
N SER A 61 0.80 1.26 -0.17
CA SER A 61 0.39 -0.14 -0.34
C SER A 61 -0.23 -0.73 0.93
N HIS A 62 -1.36 -1.41 0.76
CA HIS A 62 -1.96 -2.29 1.76
C HIS A 62 -1.45 -3.73 1.67
N ASN A 63 -0.77 -4.13 0.59
CA ASN A 63 -0.33 -5.51 0.41
C ASN A 63 0.80 -5.87 1.40
N GLU A 64 0.58 -6.87 2.25
CA GLU A 64 1.52 -7.32 3.28
C GLU A 64 2.87 -7.75 2.69
N TYR A 65 2.84 -8.50 1.58
CA TYR A 65 4.05 -8.97 0.91
C TYR A 65 4.87 -7.79 0.39
N SER A 66 4.27 -6.84 -0.33
CA SER A 66 5.01 -5.69 -0.87
C SER A 66 5.62 -4.82 0.23
N ASN A 67 4.92 -4.64 1.36
CA ASN A 67 5.47 -3.91 2.50
C ASN A 67 6.65 -4.66 3.12
N ARG A 68 6.52 -5.97 3.36
CA ARG A 68 7.63 -6.78 3.87
C ARG A 68 8.82 -6.81 2.89
N TYR A 69 8.55 -6.95 1.60
CA TYR A 69 9.57 -6.93 0.56
C TYR A 69 10.38 -5.62 0.57
N LEU A 70 9.73 -4.47 0.78
CA LEU A 70 10.43 -3.20 0.94
C LEU A 70 11.33 -3.19 2.19
N THR A 71 10.89 -3.77 3.32
CA THR A 71 11.74 -3.90 4.51
C THR A 71 12.97 -4.79 4.25
N GLU A 72 12.80 -5.89 3.51
CA GLU A 72 13.88 -6.79 3.11
C GLU A 72 14.87 -6.07 2.17
N LEU A 73 14.37 -5.32 1.18
CA LEU A 73 15.20 -4.48 0.31
C LEU A 73 16.01 -3.46 1.11
N MET A 74 15.38 -2.73 2.04
CA MET A 74 16.10 -1.78 2.88
C MET A 74 17.23 -2.45 3.68
N GLY A 75 16.96 -3.62 4.27
CA GLY A 75 17.98 -4.41 4.97
C GLY A 75 19.13 -4.84 4.06
N ASN A 76 18.83 -5.39 2.88
CA ASN A 76 19.83 -5.85 1.91
C ASN A 76 20.75 -4.73 1.41
N TYR A 77 20.24 -3.50 1.34
CA TYR A 77 21.01 -2.32 0.93
C TYR A 77 21.58 -1.53 2.11
N ASN A 78 21.53 -2.06 3.34
CA ASN A 78 21.99 -1.41 4.58
C ASN A 78 21.37 -0.03 4.82
N ILE A 79 20.10 0.15 4.44
CA ILE A 79 19.34 1.37 4.66
C ILE A 79 18.66 1.28 6.02
N ARG A 80 18.80 2.32 6.84
CA ARG A 80 18.18 2.36 8.15
C ARG A 80 16.65 2.43 8.05
N PRO A 81 15.89 1.82 8.99
CA PRO A 81 14.43 1.91 9.00
C PRO A 81 13.88 3.34 9.00
N ASP A 82 14.60 4.26 9.66
CA ASP A 82 14.26 5.67 9.82
C ASP A 82 14.77 6.59 8.69
N ASP A 83 15.24 6.03 7.56
CA ASP A 83 15.77 6.82 6.45
C ASP A 83 14.71 7.82 5.93
N PRO A 84 14.99 9.14 5.94
CA PRO A 84 14.00 10.17 5.64
C PRO A 84 13.57 10.20 4.17
N ARG A 85 14.20 9.39 3.31
CA ARG A 85 13.83 9.26 1.90
C ARG A 85 12.77 8.21 1.66
N ILE A 86 12.42 7.39 2.66
CA ILE A 86 11.48 6.28 2.50
C ILE A 86 10.35 6.41 3.50
N PHE A 87 9.12 6.38 3.01
CA PHE A 87 7.91 6.34 3.82
C PHE A 87 7.00 5.20 3.37
N PHE A 88 6.53 4.42 4.33
CA PHE A 88 5.45 3.47 4.13
C PHE A 88 4.11 4.17 4.34
N SER A 89 3.11 3.84 3.53
CA SER A 89 1.80 4.45 3.69
C SER A 89 0.64 3.53 3.39
N GLN A 90 -0.36 3.64 4.26
CA GLN A 90 -1.66 3.02 4.16
C GLN A 90 -2.74 4.09 4.30
N LEU A 91 -3.90 3.87 3.71
CA LEU A 91 -5.08 4.67 3.98
C LEU A 91 -5.49 4.61 5.46
N TYR A 92 -5.93 5.73 6.01
CA TYR A 92 -6.46 5.79 7.37
C TYR A 92 -7.68 4.86 7.53
N GLY A 93 -7.70 4.07 8.60
CA GLY A 93 -8.76 3.08 8.88
C GLY A 93 -8.60 1.73 8.16
N MET A 94 -7.45 1.47 7.53
CA MET A 94 -7.17 0.22 6.81
C MET A 94 -5.75 -0.30 7.09
N SER A 95 -5.57 -1.61 7.25
CA SER A 95 -4.27 -2.27 7.39
C SER A 95 -3.41 -1.75 8.53
N ASP A 96 -4.06 -1.43 9.66
CA ASP A 96 -3.39 -0.92 10.85
C ASP A 96 -2.41 -1.95 11.44
N ASN A 97 -2.67 -3.24 11.26
CA ASN A 97 -1.72 -4.30 11.61
C ASN A 97 -0.39 -4.15 10.86
N ILE A 98 -0.39 -3.65 9.62
CA ILE A 98 0.84 -3.38 8.87
C ILE A 98 1.48 -2.10 9.40
N SER A 99 0.69 -1.02 9.49
CA SER A 99 1.19 0.29 9.92
C SER A 99 1.83 0.24 11.31
N PHE A 100 1.18 -0.42 12.28
CA PHE A 100 1.69 -0.51 13.65
C PHE A 100 2.93 -1.39 13.76
N ASN A 101 3.00 -2.51 13.06
CA ASN A 101 4.19 -3.37 13.08
C ASN A 101 5.40 -2.67 12.45
N LEU A 102 5.22 -1.97 11.32
CA LEU A 102 6.28 -1.17 10.70
C LEU A 102 6.75 -0.04 11.62
N SER A 103 5.80 0.69 12.21
CA SER A 103 6.11 1.78 13.13
C SER A 103 6.86 1.29 14.38
N ASN A 104 6.42 0.16 14.96
CA ASN A 104 7.10 -0.48 16.09
C ASN A 104 8.51 -0.98 15.73
N ALA A 105 8.74 -1.35 14.48
CA ALA A 105 10.06 -1.72 13.97
C ALA A 105 10.94 -0.52 13.60
N GLY A 106 10.47 0.72 13.82
CA GLY A 106 11.24 1.95 13.61
C GLY A 106 11.18 2.52 12.19
N TYR A 107 10.30 1.99 11.33
CA TYR A 107 10.12 2.54 9.98
C TYR A 107 9.27 3.81 9.99
N ASN A 108 9.55 4.69 9.03
CA ASN A 108 8.73 5.87 8.76
C ASN A 108 7.38 5.46 8.15
N VAL A 109 6.28 5.68 8.88
CA VAL A 109 4.92 5.28 8.47
C VAL A 109 3.97 6.48 8.47
N ILE A 110 3.16 6.60 7.41
CA ILE A 110 2.15 7.66 7.25
C ILE A 110 0.79 7.04 6.97
N LYS A 111 -0.25 7.51 7.68
CA LYS A 111 -1.65 7.23 7.32
C LYS A 111 -2.16 8.32 6.38
N TYR A 112 -2.59 7.94 5.18
CA TYR A 112 -3.20 8.86 4.23
C TYR A 112 -4.65 9.12 4.63
N LEU A 113 -4.94 10.33 5.08
CA LEU A 113 -6.24 10.76 5.58
C LEU A 113 -6.88 11.75 4.60
N PRO A 114 -8.01 11.40 3.95
CA PRO A 114 -8.86 12.40 3.32
C PRO A 114 -9.51 13.29 4.40
N TYR A 115 -9.50 14.60 4.20
CA TYR A 115 -10.12 15.56 5.12
C TYR A 115 -10.80 16.67 4.32
N GLY A 116 -12.04 17.01 4.68
CA GLY A 116 -12.82 18.05 4.02
C GLY A 116 -14.32 17.99 4.39
N PRO A 117 -15.12 18.95 3.92
CA PRO A 117 -16.57 18.93 4.08
C PRO A 117 -17.19 17.63 3.52
N VAL A 118 -18.27 17.16 4.14
CA VAL A 118 -18.91 15.87 3.79
C VAL A 118 -19.17 15.76 2.29
N ASN A 119 -19.82 16.76 1.70
CA ASN A 119 -20.19 16.76 0.28
C ASN A 119 -19.00 16.55 -0.67
N ASP A 120 -17.82 17.05 -0.31
CA ASP A 120 -16.61 16.96 -1.13
C ASP A 120 -15.90 15.61 -0.98
N VAL A 121 -16.05 14.95 0.18
CA VAL A 121 -15.41 13.66 0.47
C VAL A 121 -16.28 12.45 0.10
N ILE A 122 -17.59 12.62 -0.12
CA ILE A 122 -18.49 11.54 -0.54
C ILE A 122 -17.97 10.77 -1.78
N PRO A 123 -17.52 11.41 -2.88
CA PRO A 123 -16.98 10.69 -4.03
C PRO A 123 -15.70 9.88 -3.73
N TYR A 124 -14.89 10.34 -2.78
CA TYR A 124 -13.75 9.57 -2.29
C TYR A 124 -14.21 8.32 -1.53
N LEU A 125 -15.21 8.45 -0.66
CA LEU A 125 -15.75 7.35 0.13
C LEU A 125 -16.40 6.27 -0.76
N PHE A 126 -17.14 6.65 -1.80
CA PHE A 126 -17.69 5.68 -2.75
C PHE A 126 -16.61 4.86 -3.45
N ARG A 127 -15.56 5.50 -3.97
CA ARG A 127 -14.42 4.79 -4.57
C ARG A 127 -13.74 3.84 -3.59
N ARG A 128 -13.64 4.23 -2.31
CA ARG A 128 -13.11 3.35 -1.26
C ARG A 128 -14.02 2.17 -0.97
N ALA A 129 -15.34 2.36 -0.99
CA ALA A 129 -16.28 1.27 -0.82
C ALA A 129 -16.16 0.25 -1.97
N GLU A 130 -16.06 0.72 -3.22
CA GLU A 130 -15.85 -0.13 -4.40
C GLU A 130 -14.51 -0.89 -4.33
N GLU A 131 -13.41 -0.20 -4.05
CA GLU A 131 -12.10 -0.82 -3.89
C GLU A 131 -12.05 -1.80 -2.72
N ASN A 132 -12.70 -1.48 -1.59
CA ASN A 132 -12.77 -2.39 -0.46
C ASN A 132 -13.57 -3.66 -0.77
N THR A 133 -14.52 -3.57 -1.70
CA THR A 133 -15.28 -4.72 -2.19
C THR A 133 -14.40 -5.63 -3.06
N SER A 134 -13.49 -5.07 -3.86
CA SER A 134 -12.47 -5.86 -4.59
C SER A 134 -11.30 -6.33 -3.70
N ILE A 135 -11.10 -5.68 -2.55
CA ILE A 135 -10.15 -6.05 -1.48
C ILE A 135 -10.79 -7.00 -0.45
N ALA A 136 -12.00 -7.53 -0.65
CA ALA A 136 -12.78 -8.32 0.33
C ALA A 136 -12.02 -9.43 1.13
N GLY A 137 -10.93 -9.98 0.58
CA GLY A 137 -10.06 -10.91 1.31
C GLY A 137 -9.27 -10.29 2.49
N GLN A 138 -9.01 -9.00 2.47
CA GLN A 138 -8.10 -8.34 3.42
C GLN A 138 -8.79 -7.97 4.74
N SER A 139 -10.02 -7.45 4.70
CA SER A 139 -10.85 -7.24 5.91
C SER A 139 -11.15 -8.56 6.63
N SER A 140 -11.43 -9.62 5.86
CA SER A 140 -11.60 -10.98 6.40
C SER A 140 -10.34 -11.48 7.12
N ARG A 141 -9.16 -11.17 6.57
CA ARG A 141 -7.87 -11.53 7.17
C ARG A 141 -7.55 -10.73 8.43
N GLU A 142 -7.84 -9.42 8.45
CA GLU A 142 -7.70 -8.60 9.67
C GLU A 142 -8.59 -9.12 10.79
N TYR A 143 -9.84 -9.47 10.50
CA TYR A 143 -10.75 -10.08 11.47
C TYR A 143 -10.15 -11.38 12.06
N VAL A 144 -9.60 -12.25 11.21
CA VAL A 144 -8.94 -13.49 11.65
C VAL A 144 -7.71 -13.19 12.52
N LEU A 145 -6.89 -12.21 12.16
CA LEU A 145 -5.71 -11.81 12.94
C LEU A 145 -6.10 -11.25 14.31
N ILE A 146 -7.13 -10.41 14.39
CA ILE A 146 -7.66 -9.89 15.66
C ILE A 146 -8.18 -11.04 16.52
N LYS A 147 -8.95 -11.96 15.94
CA LYS A 147 -9.46 -13.14 16.65
C LYS A 147 -8.32 -14.01 17.20
N LYS A 148 -7.26 -14.23 16.41
CA LYS A 148 -6.06 -14.96 16.82
C LYS A 148 -5.32 -14.25 17.95
N GLU A 149 -5.16 -12.93 17.87
CA GLU A 149 -4.48 -12.14 18.89
C GLU A 149 -5.27 -12.09 20.21
N LEU A 150 -6.60 -11.98 20.15
CA LEU A 150 -7.46 -12.07 21.33
C LEU A 150 -7.34 -13.44 22.02
N ALA A 151 -7.31 -14.52 21.24
CA ALA A 151 -7.11 -15.87 21.78
C ALA A 151 -5.74 -16.01 22.47
N ARG A 152 -4.67 -15.51 21.83
CA ARG A 152 -3.31 -15.51 22.41
C ARG A 152 -3.25 -14.76 23.74
N ARG A 153 -3.88 -13.57 23.83
CA ARG A 153 -3.89 -12.78 25.07
C ARG A 153 -4.64 -13.49 26.19
N ARG A 154 -5.79 -14.11 25.90
CA ARG A 154 -6.55 -14.91 26.87
C ARG A 154 -5.72 -16.08 27.42
N ALA A 155 -5.01 -16.79 26.55
CA ALA A 155 -4.15 -17.90 26.96
C ALA A 155 -2.97 -17.46 27.86
N ASN A 156 -2.48 -16.22 27.71
CA ASN A 156 -1.38 -15.68 28.51
C ASN A 156 -1.83 -15.02 29.83
N THR A 157 -3.14 -15.02 30.13
CA THR A 157 -3.70 -14.42 31.37
C THR A 157 -4.19 -15.50 32.35
N THR A 158 -3.87 -16.77 32.08
CA THR A 158 -4.08 -17.92 32.98
C THR A 158 -2.70 -18.48 33.36
#